data_AF-A0A922T530-F1
#
_entry.id   AF-A0A922T530-F1
#
_cell.length_a   1.000
_cell.length_b   1.000
_cell.length_c   1.000
_cell.angle_alpha   90.00
_cell.angle_beta   90.00
_cell.angle_gamma   90.00
#
_symmetry.space_group_name_H-M   'P 1'
#
loop_
_entity.id
_entity.type
_entity.pdbx_description
1 polymer ?
#
loop_
_entity_poly.entity_id
_entity_poly.type
_entity_poly.pdbx_seq_one_letter_code
_entity_poly.pdbx_strand_id
1 'polypeptide(L)' 'MKSGDDEILYTARLYLFGVIPLWKVKHTKQEWKRLIFLEYRNKLIELQFIEADEEEKE' A
#
# COMPACT_ATOMS: atom_id res chain seq x y z
N MET A 1 -4.90 4.51 25.27
CA MET A 1 -3.65 4.78 24.53
C MET A 1 -3.93 4.48 23.07
N LYS A 2 -4.04 5.50 22.22
CA LYS A 2 -4.09 5.29 20.77
C LYS A 2 -2.69 4.81 20.38
N SER A 3 -2.59 3.55 20.01
CA SER A 3 -1.34 2.91 19.63
C SER A 3 -0.72 3.69 18.47
N GLY A 4 0.55 4.10 18.58
CA GLY A 4 1.23 4.94 17.57
C GLY A 4 1.28 4.36 16.15
N ASP A 5 0.86 3.10 15.97
CA ASP A 5 0.69 2.43 14.67
C ASP A 5 -0.31 3.13 13.72
N ASP A 6 -1.25 3.94 14.24
CA ASP A 6 -2.21 4.68 13.41
C ASP A 6 -1.61 5.96 12.79
N GLU A 7 -0.42 6.38 13.22
CA GLU A 7 0.30 7.53 12.65
C GLU A 7 1.33 7.11 11.59
N ILE A 8 1.73 5.84 11.58
CA ILE A 8 2.71 5.33 10.61
C ILE A 8 2.01 5.10 9.26
N LEU A 9 2.45 5.86 8.27
CA LEU A 9 2.03 5.68 6.88
C LEU A 9 2.95 4.69 6.17
N TYR A 10 2.33 3.72 5.51
CA TYR A 10 3.00 2.75 4.66
C TYR A 10 2.67 3.08 3.22
N THR A 11 3.70 3.11 2.37
CA THR A 11 3.54 3.36 0.94
C THR A 11 3.48 2.05 0.18
N ALA A 12 2.57 1.96 -0.77
CA ALA A 12 2.57 0.90 -1.77
C ALA A 12 2.35 1.48 -3.16
N ARG A 13 2.82 0.75 -4.17
CA ARG A 13 2.53 1.01 -5.58
C ARG A 13 1.51 0.01 -6.07
N LEU A 14 0.48 0.52 -6.74
CA LEU A 14 -0.51 -0.30 -7.40
C LEU A 14 0.02 -0.75 -8.75
N TYR A 15 -0.26 -2.00 -9.12
CA TYR A 15 0.08 -2.59 -10.41
C TYR A 15 -1.17 -3.21 -11.04
N LEU A 16 -1.41 -2.91 -12.31
CA LEU A 16 -2.42 -3.62 -13.09
C LEU A 16 -1.78 -4.89 -13.68
N PHE A 17 -2.43 -6.04 -13.47
CA PHE A 17 -1.94 -7.36 -13.86
C PHE A 17 -0.52 -7.70 -13.35
N GLY A 18 -0.07 -7.05 -12.27
CA GLY A 18 1.29 -7.23 -11.72
C GLY A 18 2.42 -6.66 -12.60
N VAL A 19 2.10 -5.97 -13.71
CA VAL A 19 3.10 -5.52 -14.70
C VAL A 19 3.05 -4.02 -14.94
N ILE A 20 1.86 -3.43 -15.05
CA ILE A 20 1.72 -2.01 -15.39
C ILE A 20 1.69 -1.20 -14.10
N PRO A 21 2.73 -0.39 -13.79
CA PRO A 21 2.71 0.44 -12.61
C PRO A 21 1.65 1.54 -12.74
N LEU A 22 0.86 1.70 -11.70
CA LEU A 22 -0.12 2.76 -11.56
C LEU A 22 0.44 3.83 -10.60
N TRP A 23 -0.42 4.43 -9.77
CA TRP A 23 -0.03 5.44 -8.80
C TRP A 23 0.45 4.82 -7.47
N LYS A 24 1.26 5.59 -6.73
CA LYS A 24 1.63 5.29 -5.34
C LYS A 24 0.49 5.72 -4.42
N VAL A 25 0.25 4.96 -3.36
CA VAL A 25 -0.74 5.24 -2.33
C VAL A 25 -0.08 5.12 -0.96
N LYS A 26 -0.44 6.02 -0.05
CA LYS A 26 0.03 6.03 1.34
C LYS A 26 -1.15 5.92 2.27
N HIS A 27 -1.13 4.90 3.11
CA HIS A 27 -2.20 4.63 4.06
C HIS A 27 -1.64 4.15 5.39
N THR A 28 -2.44 4.31 6.44
CA THR A 28 -2.13 3.74 7.75
C THR A 28 -2.25 2.23 7.72
N LYS A 29 -1.64 1.55 8.70
CA LYS A 29 -1.73 0.10 8.84
C LYS A 29 -3.17 -0.42 8.91
N GLN A 30 -4.07 0.31 9.56
CA GLN A 30 -5.48 -0.07 9.68
C GLN A 30 -6.23 0.03 8.35
N GLU A 31 -5.99 1.11 7.60
CA GLU A 31 -6.58 1.30 6.27
C GLU A 31 -6.10 0.22 5.30
N TRP A 32 -4.80 -0.11 5.32
CA TRP A 32 -4.24 -1.20 4.52
C TRP A 32 -4.92 -2.53 4.76
N LYS A 33 -5.15 -2.90 6.03
CA LYS A 33 -5.88 -4.13 6.38
C LYS A 33 -7.29 -4.17 5.78
N ARG A 34 -7.98 -3.03 5.72
CA ARG A 34 -9.31 -2.93 5.11
C ARG A 34 -9.25 -3.04 3.59
N LEU A 35 -8.29 -2.36 2.95
CA LEU A 35 -8.10 -2.38 1.50
C LEU A 35 -7.74 -3.77 0.98
N ILE A 36 -6.75 -4.45 1.58
CA ILE A 36 -6.33 -5.79 1.17
C ILE A 36 -7.50 -6.78 1.25
N PHE A 37 -8.34 -6.67 2.29
CA PHE A 37 -9.51 -7.53 2.44
C PHE A 37 -10.55 -7.32 1.32
N LEU A 38 -10.68 -6.09 0.81
CA LEU A 38 -11.55 -5.76 -0.32
C LEU A 38 -10.91 -6.19 -1.66
N GLU A 39 -9.61 -5.95 -1.83
CA GLU A 39 -8.88 -6.27 -3.07
C GLU A 39 -8.64 -7.75 -3.31
N TYR A 40 -8.64 -8.60 -2.28
CA TYR A 40 -8.53 -10.06 -2.44
C TYR A 40 -9.53 -10.65 -3.46
N ARG A 41 -10.65 -9.96 -3.71
CA ARG A 41 -11.64 -10.35 -4.73
C ARG A 41 -11.31 -9.88 -6.16
N ASN A 42 -10.42 -8.91 -6.32
CA ASN A 42 -10.08 -8.27 -7.59
C ASN A 42 -8.65 -8.65 -8.03
N LYS A 43 -8.53 -9.73 -8.82
CA LYS A 43 -7.24 -10.22 -9.36
C LYS A 43 -6.54 -9.28 -10.36
N LEU A 44 -7.15 -8.14 -10.69
CA LEU A 44 -6.64 -7.19 -11.67
C LEU A 44 -5.61 -6.23 -11.07
N ILE A 45 -5.73 -5.93 -9.78
CA ILE A 45 -4.90 -4.95 -9.09
C ILE A 45 -4.03 -5.69 -8.07
N GLU A 46 -2.74 -5.42 -8.12
CA GLU A 46 -1.74 -5.92 -7.19
C GLU A 46 -1.12 -4.75 -6.43
N LEU A 47 -0.91 -4.95 -5.13
CA LEU A 47 -0.29 -3.98 -4.23
C LEU A 47 1.14 -4.42 -3.91
N GLN A 48 2.13 -3.60 -4.27
CA GLN A 48 3.54 -3.83 -3.91
C GLN A 48 3.98 -2.75 -2.91
N PHE A 49 4.29 -3.16 -1.69
CA PHE A 49 4.77 -2.23 -0.65
C PHE A 49 6.17 -1.73 -0.98
N ILE A 50 6.38 -0.43 -0.82
CA ILE A 50 7.67 0.22 -0.99
C ILE A 50 8.30 0.33 0.40
N GLU A 51 9.51 -0.20 0.56
CA GLU A 51 10.28 -0.06 1.80
C GLU A 51 10.77 1.38 1.95
N ALA A 52 10.82 1.88 3.19
CA ALA A 52 11.08 3.29 3.48
C ALA A 52 12.43 3.80 2.92
N ASP A 53 13.39 2.90 2.70
CA ASP A 53 14.73 3.23 2.20
C ASP A 53 14.76 3.59 0.70
N GLU A 54 13.68 3.32 -0.05
CA GLU A 54 13.57 3.67 -1.48
C GLU A 54 12.89 5.02 -1.73
N GLU A 55 12.20 5.61 -0.75
CA GLU A 55 11.53 6.91 -0.92
C GLU A 55 12.50 8.11 -0.98
N GLU A 56 13.72 7.99 -0.44
CA GLU A 56 14.68 9.09 -0.40
C GLU A 56 15.42 9.34 -1.74
N LYS A 57 15.16 8.54 -2.79
CA LYS A 57 15.91 8.59 -4.05
C LYS A 57 15.16 9.14 -5.27
N GLU A 58 13.91 9.59 -5.12
CA GLU A 58 13.12 10.21 -6.21
C GLU A 58 12.85 11.70 -5.99
#